data_AF-C8X5F6-F1
#
_entry.id   AF-C8X5F6-F1
#
_cell.length_a   1.000
_cell.length_b   1.000
_cell.length_c   1.000
_cell.angle_alpha   90.00
_cell.angle_beta   90.00
_cell.angle_gamma   90.00
#
_symmetry.space_group_name_H-M   'P 1'
#
loop_
_entity.id
_entity.type
_entity.pdbx_description
1 polymer ?
#
loop_
_entity_poly.entity_id
_entity_poly.type
_entity_poly.pdbx_seq_one_letter_code
_entity_poly.pdbx_strand_id
1 'polypeptide(L)'
;MTLENLTIETMTHCEAEVVSKELQGEDSVSQVLSLLERLRHNRFQAVVWDQDNYVGGIWYNPIYKQWTAEFLDVEWRDADEAASVQAQLLQETAVRE
;
A
#
# COMPACT_ATOMS: atom_id res chain seq x y z
N MET A 1 11.83 9.19 -9.78
CA MET A 1 11.33 9.59 -8.45
C MET A 1 11.61 8.40 -7.57
N THR A 2 12.58 8.52 -6.67
CA THR A 2 12.94 7.41 -5.78
C THR A 2 12.01 7.49 -4.56
N LEU A 3 11.16 6.47 -4.42
CA LEU A 3 10.27 6.35 -3.28
C LEU A 3 11.06 5.70 -2.15
N GLU A 4 11.88 6.50 -1.47
CA GLU A 4 12.75 6.01 -0.40
C GLU A 4 12.14 6.22 0.99
N ASN A 5 11.15 7.10 1.12
CA ASN A 5 10.53 7.47 2.40
C ASN A 5 9.01 7.40 2.27
N LEU A 6 8.43 6.31 2.78
CA LEU A 6 6.99 6.08 2.73
C LEU A 6 6.43 6.01 4.14
N THR A 7 5.29 6.66 4.37
CA THR A 7 4.54 6.56 5.62
C THR A 7 3.24 5.83 5.36
N ILE A 8 2.97 4.76 6.11
CA ILE A 8 1.67 4.10 6.12
C ILE A 8 0.93 4.43 7.40
N GLU A 9 -0.29 4.94 7.26
CA GLU A 9 -1.20 5.24 8.35
C GLU A 9 -2.34 4.23 8.32
N THR A 10 -2.54 3.51 9.42
CA THR A 10 -3.57 2.47 9.51
C THR A 10 -4.62 2.86 10.54
N MET A 11 -5.89 2.80 10.15
CA MET A 11 -7.02 3.01 11.05
C MET A 11 -7.35 1.70 11.76
N THR A 12 -7.34 1.72 13.09
CA THR A 12 -7.63 0.52 13.89
C THR A 12 -9.13 0.37 14.16
N HIS A 13 -9.51 -0.75 14.77
CA HIS A 13 -10.92 -1.10 15.06
C HIS A 13 -11.60 -0.13 16.05
N CYS A 14 -10.81 0.57 16.86
CA CYS A 14 -11.25 1.76 17.57
C CYS A 14 -11.00 2.92 16.60
N GLU A 15 -12.04 3.41 15.92
CA GLU A 15 -11.99 4.50 14.91
C GLU A 15 -11.33 5.82 15.40
N ALA A 16 -10.82 5.85 16.64
CA ALA A 16 -10.12 6.96 17.25
C ALA A 16 -8.58 6.79 17.28
N GLU A 17 -8.03 5.65 16.86
CA GLU A 17 -6.58 5.40 16.89
C GLU A 17 -6.03 5.11 15.48
N VAL A 18 -5.17 6.02 15.02
CA VAL A 18 -4.36 5.88 13.81
C VAL A 18 -2.95 5.48 14.24
N VAL A 19 -2.47 4.38 13.67
CA VAL A 19 -1.08 3.94 13.86
C VAL A 19 -0.29 4.25 12.60
N SER A 20 0.77 5.04 12.75
CA SER A 20 1.65 5.42 11.64
C SER A 20 2.96 4.62 11.70
N LYS A 21 3.43 4.20 10.53
CA LYS A 21 4.74 3.55 10.38
C LYS A 21 5.50 4.18 9.22
N GLU A 22 6.70 4.66 9.51
CA GLU A 22 7.64 5.14 8.52
C GLU A 22 8.49 3.99 7.99
N LEU A 23 8.75 3.99 6.68
CA LEU A 23 9.55 3.03 5.95
C LEU A 23 10.59 3.81 5.15
N GLN A 24 11.86 3.54 5.43
CA GLN A 24 12.98 4.27 4.88
C GLN A 24 13.93 3.33 4.14
N GLY A 25 14.51 3.79 3.04
CA GLY A 25 15.53 3.12 2.25
C GLY A 25 15.02 2.46 0.96
N GLU A 26 15.95 1.80 0.26
CA GLU A 26 15.76 1.20 -1.07
C GLU A 26 14.65 0.13 -1.10
N ASP A 27 14.42 -0.57 0.01
CA ASP A 27 13.39 -1.62 0.12
C ASP A 27 12.00 -1.08 0.52
N SER A 28 11.83 0.24 0.68
CA SER A 28 10.59 0.81 1.24
C SER A 28 9.34 0.47 0.39
N VAL A 29 9.45 0.47 -0.94
CA VAL A 29 8.36 0.05 -1.85
C VAL A 29 7.97 -1.41 -1.61
N SER A 30 8.94 -2.32 -1.57
CA SER A 30 8.70 -3.74 -1.31
C SER A 30 8.01 -3.97 0.04
N GLN A 31 8.46 -3.24 1.06
CA GLN A 31 7.88 -3.28 2.40
C GLN A 31 6.45 -2.74 2.42
N VAL A 32 6.17 -1.62 1.74
CA VAL A 32 4.82 -1.05 1.62
C VAL A 32 3.89 -2.04 0.94
N LEU A 33 4.27 -2.61 -0.20
CA LEU A 33 3.41 -3.54 -0.93
C LEU A 33 3.07 -4.78 -0.10
N SER A 34 4.07 -5.30 0.63
CA SER A 34 3.88 -6.42 1.56
C SER A 34 2.95 -6.06 2.72
N LEU A 35 3.08 -4.85 3.27
CA LEU A 35 2.23 -4.34 4.35
C LEU A 35 0.79 -4.11 3.88
N LEU A 36 0.61 -3.51 2.72
CA LEU A 36 -0.70 -3.26 2.12
C LEU A 36 -1.47 -4.57 1.94
N GLU A 37 -0.81 -5.60 1.38
CA GLU A 37 -1.46 -6.89 1.18
C GLU A 37 -1.85 -7.54 2.52
N ARG A 38 -0.97 -7.49 3.52
CA ARG A 38 -1.27 -8.02 4.85
C ARG A 38 -2.45 -7.30 5.49
N LEU A 39 -2.49 -5.97 5.42
CA LEU A 39 -3.57 -5.16 6.00
C LEU A 39 -4.89 -5.36 5.27
N ARG A 40 -4.86 -5.50 3.93
CA ARG A 40 -6.03 -5.74 3.08
C ARG A 40 -6.67 -7.09 3.42
N HIS A 41 -5.84 -8.13 3.56
CA HIS A 41 -6.28 -9.46 3.99
C HIS A 41 -6.97 -9.42 5.37
N ASN A 42 -6.47 -8.56 6.26
CA ASN A 42 -7.02 -8.36 7.60
C ASN A 42 -8.11 -7.28 7.68
N ARG A 43 -8.54 -6.70 6.54
CA ARG A 43 -9.65 -5.74 6.46
C ARG A 43 -9.41 -4.46 7.27
N PHE A 44 -8.17 -3.97 7.27
CA PHE A 44 -7.83 -2.67 7.83
C PHE A 44 -7.84 -1.60 6.75
N GLN A 45 -8.34 -0.41 7.09
CA GLN A 45 -8.15 0.78 6.26
C GLN A 45 -6.76 1.33 6.49
N ALA A 46 -6.09 1.70 5.40
CA ALA A 46 -4.79 2.33 5.47
C ALA A 46 -4.61 3.35 4.35
N VAL A 47 -3.73 4.31 4.56
CA VAL A 47 -3.30 5.30 3.57
C VAL A 47 -1.78 5.31 3.53
N VAL A 48 -1.21 5.44 2.34
CA VAL A 48 0.23 5.55 2.13
C VAL A 48 0.56 6.91 1.56
N TRP A 49 1.57 7.53 2.16
CA TRP A 49 2.07 8.85 1.83
C TRP A 49 3.54 8.76 1.40
N ASP A 50 3.91 9.48 0.35
CA ASP A 50 5.28 9.88 0.06
C ASP A 50 5.41 11.37 0.37
N GLN A 51 6.04 11.67 1.50
CA GLN A 51 6.01 13.00 2.11
C GLN A 51 4.55 13.46 2.34
N ASP A 52 4.07 14.43 1.58
CA ASP A 52 2.69 14.95 1.66
C ASP A 52 1.80 14.47 0.49
N ASN A 53 2.31 13.58 -0.37
CA ASN A 53 1.60 13.08 -1.54
C ASN A 53 0.94 11.75 -1.24
N TYR A 54 -0.37 11.65 -1.50
CA TYR A 54 -1.08 10.38 -1.51
C TYR A 54 -0.51 9.48 -2.61
N VAL A 55 -0.11 8.26 -2.27
CA VAL A 55 0.44 7.30 -3.22
C VAL A 55 -0.26 5.94 -3.19
N GLY A 56 -1.25 5.76 -2.32
CA GLY A 56 -2.03 4.54 -2.27
C GLY A 56 -2.67 4.26 -0.92
N GLY A 57 -3.24 3.08 -0.75
CA GLY A 57 -3.92 2.72 0.48
C GLY A 57 -4.80 1.49 0.34
N ILE A 58 -5.70 1.33 1.30
CA ILE A 58 -6.63 0.21 1.40
C ILE A 58 -8.00 0.73 1.78
N TRP A 59 -9.00 0.32 1.01
CA TRP A 59 -10.39 0.67 1.27
C TRP A 59 -11.34 -0.47 0.91
N TYR A 60 -12.53 -0.41 1.49
CA TYR A 60 -13.61 -1.28 1.09
C TYR A 60 -14.30 -0.69 -0.14
N ASN A 61 -14.26 -1.41 -1.27
CA ASN A 61 -14.97 -1.03 -2.47
C ASN A 61 -16.42 -1.55 -2.43
N PRO A 62 -17.44 -0.69 -2.32
CA PRO A 62 -18.83 -1.12 -2.16
C PRO A 62 -19.45 -1.67 -3.45
N ILE A 63 -18.89 -1.35 -4.62
CA ILE A 63 -19.37 -1.83 -5.93
C ILE A 63 -19.08 -3.33 -6.05
N TYR A 64 -17.85 -3.72 -5.74
CA TYR A 64 -17.40 -5.12 -5.80
C TYR A 64 -17.54 -5.87 -4.46
N LYS A 65 -17.95 -5.16 -3.39
CA LYS A 65 -18.10 -5.66 -2.03
C LYS A 65 -16.83 -6.31 -1.46
N GLN A 66 -15.66 -5.73 -1.74
CA GLN A 66 -14.38 -6.32 -1.38
C GLN A 66 -13.34 -5.28 -0.95
N TRP A 67 -12.37 -5.73 -0.15
CA TRP A 67 -11.22 -4.92 0.25
C TRP A 67 -10.21 -4.83 -0.90
N THR A 68 -9.98 -3.61 -1.35
CA THR A 68 -9.11 -3.26 -2.47
C THR A 68 -7.91 -2.51 -1.90
N ALA A 69 -6.73 -2.82 -2.39
CA ALA A 69 -5.53 -2.04 -2.14
C ALA A 69 -5.07 -1.39 -3.43
N GLU A 70 -4.36 -0.27 -3.30
CA GLU A 70 -3.76 0.47 -4.39
C GLU A 70 -2.40 1.00 -3.99
N PHE A 71 -1.52 1.06 -4.98
CA PHE A 71 -0.27 1.79 -4.87
C PHE A 71 0.12 2.33 -6.25
N LEU A 72 0.43 3.63 -6.34
CA LEU A 72 0.80 4.36 -7.56
C LEU A 72 -0.19 4.11 -8.71
N ASP A 73 -1.48 4.33 -8.46
CA ASP A 73 -2.57 4.15 -9.42
C ASP A 73 -2.78 2.70 -9.91
N VAL A 74 -2.16 1.71 -9.25
CA VAL A 74 -2.35 0.28 -9.55
C VAL A 74 -3.12 -0.39 -8.42
N GLU A 75 -4.32 -0.89 -8.73
CA GLU A 75 -5.22 -1.57 -7.79
C GLU A 75 -5.07 -3.10 -7.82
N TRP A 76 -5.30 -3.76 -6.68
CA TRP A 76 -5.48 -5.20 -6.59
C TRP A 76 -6.48 -5.61 -5.51
N ARG A 77 -7.14 -6.75 -5.73
CA ARG A 77 -8.34 -7.17 -5.00
C ARG A 77 -8.23 -8.58 -4.44
N ASP A 78 -7.26 -9.37 -4.91
CA ASP A 78 -6.94 -10.70 -4.42
C ASP A 78 -5.43 -10.98 -4.43
N ALA A 79 -5.05 -12.18 -3.99
CA ALA A 79 -3.66 -12.58 -3.86
C ALA A 79 -2.94 -12.78 -5.21
N ASP A 80 -3.68 -13.17 -6.26
CA ASP A 80 -3.11 -13.41 -7.59
C ASP A 80 -2.82 -12.07 -8.28
N GLU A 81 -3.74 -11.11 -8.16
CA GLU A 81 -3.53 -9.72 -8.56
C GLU A 81 -2.39 -9.10 -7.75
N ALA A 82 -2.33 -9.31 -6.43
CA ALA A 82 -1.27 -8.79 -5.57
C ALA A 82 0.13 -9.24 -6.03
N ALA A 83 0.30 -10.54 -6.33
CA ALA A 83 1.57 -11.07 -6.80
C ALA A 83 2.00 -10.45 -8.13
N SER A 84 1.04 -10.22 -9.03
CA SER A 84 1.27 -9.60 -10.34
C SER A 84 1.69 -8.12 -10.20
N VAL A 85 0.97 -7.36 -9.37
CA VAL A 85 1.25 -5.95 -9.08
C VAL A 85 2.60 -5.77 -8.39
N GLN A 86 2.93 -6.63 -7.42
CA GLN A 86 4.24 -6.61 -6.76
C GLN A 86 5.39 -6.82 -7.75
N ALA A 87 5.26 -7.82 -8.63
CA ALA A 87 6.28 -8.07 -9.64
C ALA A 87 6.44 -6.88 -10.60
N GLN A 88 5.32 -6.27 -11.03
CA GLN A 88 5.34 -5.11 -11.92
C GLN A 88 6.02 -3.90 -11.27
N LEU A 89 5.55 -3.49 -10.08
CA LEU A 89 6.03 -2.26 -9.44
C LEU A 89 7.48 -2.36 -8.97
N LEU A 90 7.92 -3.53 -8.51
CA LEU A 90 9.32 -3.75 -8.17
C LEU A 90 10.24 -3.66 -9.40
N GLN A 91 9.80 -4.15 -10.56
CA GLN A 91 10.55 -3.99 -11.81
C GLN A 91 10.60 -2.53 -12.26
N GLU A 92 9.48 -1.81 -12.21
CA GLU A 92 9.41 -0.40 -12.62
C GLU A 92 10.25 0.52 -11.74
N THR A 93 10.36 0.20 -10.44
CA THR A 93 11.17 0.98 -9.50
C THR A 93 12.66 0.72 -9.70
N ALA A 94 13.06 -0.54 -9.94
CA ALA A 94 14.46 -0.92 -10.19
C ALA A 94 15.03 -0.39 -11.53
N VAL A 95 14.18 -0.11 -12.52
CA VAL A 95 14.60 0.43 -13.84
C VAL A 95 14.79 1.95 -13.80
N ARG A 96 14.30 2.62 -12.75
CA ARG A 96 14.36 4.09 -12.62
C ARG A 96 15.55 4.58 -11.79
N GLU A 97 16.43 3.67 -11.36
CA GLU A 97 17.72 3.91 -10.70
C GLU A 97 18.88 3.97 -11.71
#